data_AF-A0A8C4N4F5-F1
#
_entry.id   AF-A0A8C4N4F5-F1
#
_cell.length_a   1.000
_cell.length_b   1.000
_cell.length_c   1.000
_cell.angle_alpha   90.00
_cell.angle_beta   90.00
_cell.angle_gamma   90.00
#
_symmetry.space_group_name_H-M   'P 1'
#
loop_
_entity.id
_entity.type
_entity.pdbx_description
1 polymer ?
#
loop_
_entity_poly.entity_id
_entity_poly.type
_entity_poly.pdbx_seq_one_letter_code
_entity_poly.pdbx_strand_id
1 'polypeptide(L)'
;TALQRHKTLTDSASPTRFIGWNKLARPQWKTPTEALRDRARKRPRWPPLGECDLHELFEWIDSVPLSRPKRSLRRDFSDGVLVAELVKYFCPQLVQMHNYVRANSAQQKLCNWMMLNRMVLSGLQLRVPEDMMHHIVACTSGAIEPFLNALRKRLIQSQSKDLQDIEYEKTTSDATDRDASSL
;
A
#
# COMPACT_ATOMS: atom_id res chain seq x y z
N THR A 1 -0.18 -16.82 74.56
CA THR A 1 -0.33 -18.24 74.90
C THR A 1 -1.31 -18.89 73.95
N ALA A 2 -0.81 -19.85 73.17
CA ALA A 2 -1.48 -20.92 72.44
C ALA A 2 -2.56 -20.60 71.38
N LEU A 3 -2.78 -21.39 70.34
CA LEU A 3 -1.99 -22.31 69.52
C LEU A 3 -2.99 -22.85 68.46
N GLN A 4 -2.50 -23.05 67.24
CA GLN A 4 -2.86 -24.16 66.34
C GLN A 4 -4.24 -24.24 65.60
N ARG A 5 -4.10 -24.13 64.26
CA ARG A 5 -4.35 -25.17 63.22
C ARG A 5 -5.76 -25.47 62.67
N HIS A 6 -5.85 -25.20 61.35
CA HIS A 6 -6.22 -26.09 60.23
C HIS A 6 -7.55 -26.87 60.26
N LYS A 7 -8.29 -26.77 59.15
CA LYS A 7 -8.46 -27.88 58.18
C LYS A 7 -9.08 -27.39 56.87
N THR A 8 -8.48 -27.83 55.76
CA THR A 8 -9.01 -27.78 54.41
C THR A 8 -9.88 -29.02 54.15
N LEU A 9 -10.81 -28.86 53.20
CA LEU A 9 -11.17 -29.77 52.10
C LEU A 9 -12.66 -30.09 51.96
N THR A 10 -13.03 -30.12 50.67
CA THR A 10 -14.16 -30.77 50.01
C THR A 10 -15.55 -30.25 50.36
N ASP A 11 -16.27 -29.71 49.37
CA ASP A 11 -17.26 -30.55 48.70
C ASP A 11 -17.72 -29.96 47.36
N SER A 12 -17.91 -30.88 46.43
CA SER A 12 -18.58 -30.76 45.16
C SER A 12 -20.00 -30.20 45.29
N ALA A 13 -20.37 -29.24 44.43
CA ALA A 13 -21.75 -29.03 44.01
C ALA A 13 -21.80 -28.03 42.85
N SER A 14 -22.08 -28.51 41.63
CA SER A 14 -22.95 -27.73 40.76
C SER A 14 -24.37 -27.91 41.27
N PRO A 15 -25.13 -26.82 41.45
CA PRO A 15 -26.46 -26.86 40.86
C PRO A 15 -26.93 -25.51 40.29
N THR A 16 -27.35 -25.57 39.03
CA THR A 16 -28.69 -25.14 38.58
C THR A 16 -28.97 -23.64 38.42
N ARG A 17 -28.96 -23.24 37.14
CA ARG A 17 -30.03 -22.54 36.41
C ARG A 17 -30.67 -21.34 37.13
N PHE A 18 -30.09 -20.16 36.90
CA PHE A 18 -30.81 -18.89 37.01
C PHE A 18 -31.29 -18.46 35.62
N ILE A 19 -32.61 -18.53 35.38
CA ILE A 19 -33.26 -17.91 34.23
C ILE A 19 -33.67 -16.50 34.66
N GLY A 20 -33.22 -15.47 33.93
CA GLY A 20 -33.90 -14.18 33.97
C GLY A 20 -33.03 -12.92 33.99
N TRP A 21 -32.16 -12.72 32.99
CA TRP A 21 -31.63 -11.39 32.63
C TRP A 21 -31.53 -11.24 31.10
N ASN A 22 -32.58 -11.61 30.36
CA ASN A 22 -32.68 -11.28 28.94
C ASN A 22 -33.51 -9.99 28.79
N LYS A 23 -32.83 -8.83 28.82
CA LYS A 23 -33.18 -7.56 28.12
C LYS A 23 -32.37 -6.37 28.68
N LEU A 24 -31.05 -6.52 28.78
CA LEU A 24 -30.15 -5.38 28.69
C LEU A 24 -29.21 -5.68 27.53
N ALA A 25 -29.24 -4.85 26.49
CA ALA A 25 -28.38 -4.98 25.34
C ALA A 25 -26.95 -5.17 25.84
N ARG A 26 -26.33 -6.32 25.53
CA ARG A 26 -24.97 -6.65 25.93
C ARG A 26 -24.07 -5.48 25.50
N PRO A 27 -23.36 -4.80 26.42
CA PRO A 27 -22.44 -3.75 26.04
C PRO A 27 -21.40 -4.36 25.09
N GLN A 28 -21.26 -3.79 23.90
CA GLN A 28 -20.32 -4.23 22.86
C GLN A 28 -18.88 -3.86 23.26
N TRP A 29 -18.41 -4.30 24.44
CA TRP A 29 -17.00 -4.19 24.75
C TRP A 29 -16.27 -5.23 23.91
N LYS A 30 -15.50 -4.75 22.92
CA LYS A 30 -14.67 -5.62 22.09
C LYS A 30 -13.58 -6.23 22.97
N THR A 31 -13.27 -7.49 22.72
CA THR A 31 -12.12 -8.13 23.40
C THR A 31 -10.84 -7.36 23.07
N PRO A 32 -9.84 -7.28 23.98
CA PRO A 32 -8.58 -6.56 23.71
C PRO A 32 -7.90 -7.00 22.41
N THR A 33 -8.01 -8.28 22.04
CA THR A 33 -7.52 -8.84 20.77
C THR A 33 -8.31 -8.40 19.56
N GLU A 34 -9.64 -8.30 19.66
CA GLU A 34 -10.51 -7.77 18.59
C GLU A 34 -10.34 -6.26 18.42
N ALA A 35 -10.16 -5.51 19.51
CA ALA A 35 -9.83 -4.09 19.49
C ALA A 35 -8.45 -3.85 18.85
N LEU A 36 -7.45 -4.69 19.13
CA LEU A 36 -6.14 -4.65 18.49
C LEU A 36 -6.22 -5.01 16.99
N ARG A 37 -7.03 -6.00 16.62
CA ARG A 37 -7.29 -6.36 15.21
C ARG A 37 -8.02 -5.24 14.47
N ASP A 38 -8.99 -4.59 15.09
CA ASP A 38 -9.69 -3.42 14.54
C ASP A 38 -8.79 -2.20 14.44
N ARG A 39 -7.92 -1.99 15.44
CA ARG A 39 -6.92 -0.92 15.43
C ARG A 39 -5.86 -1.15 14.34
N ALA A 40 -5.48 -2.41 14.09
CA ALA A 40 -4.60 -2.77 12.97
C ALA A 40 -5.29 -2.57 11.61
N ARG A 41 -6.60 -2.83 11.51
CA ARG A 41 -7.40 -2.57 10.29
C ARG A 41 -7.54 -1.08 9.96
N LYS A 42 -7.49 -0.19 10.97
CA LYS A 42 -7.64 1.27 10.81
C LYS A 42 -6.33 2.06 10.71
N ARG A 43 -5.17 1.39 10.73
CA ARG A 43 -3.89 2.08 10.51
C ARG A 43 -3.80 2.49 9.03
N PRO A 44 -3.53 3.76 8.69
CA PRO A 44 -3.25 4.12 7.31
C PRO A 44 -2.07 3.26 6.84
N ARG A 45 -2.25 2.59 5.70
CA ARG A 45 -1.29 1.62 5.15
C ARG A 45 0.11 2.22 4.97
N TRP A 46 0.19 3.55 4.83
CA TRP A 46 1.44 4.31 4.77
C TRP A 46 1.45 5.40 5.83
N PRO A 47 2.54 5.53 6.63
CA PRO A 47 2.67 6.61 7.59
C PRO A 47 2.82 7.97 6.89
N PRO A 48 2.45 9.07 7.55
CA PRO A 48 2.81 10.41 7.09
C PRO A 48 4.32 10.55 6.89
N LEU A 49 4.71 11.34 5.90
CA LEU A 49 6.12 11.60 5.60
C LEU A 49 6.64 12.77 6.44
N GLY A 50 7.92 12.72 6.80
CA GLY A 50 8.60 13.85 7.43
C GLY A 50 8.86 14.98 6.43
N GLU A 51 9.16 16.18 6.93
CA GLU A 51 9.40 17.36 6.07
C GLU A 51 10.58 17.17 5.11
N CYS A 52 11.68 16.53 5.55
CA CYS A 52 12.81 16.19 4.68
C CYS A 52 12.41 15.22 3.56
N ASP A 53 11.68 14.15 3.90
CA ASP A 53 11.21 13.16 2.91
C ASP A 53 10.25 13.80 1.89
N LEU A 54 9.43 14.75 2.33
CA LEU A 54 8.53 15.50 1.46
C LEU A 54 9.31 16.37 0.47
N HIS A 55 10.36 17.05 0.94
CA HIS A 55 11.21 17.88 0.09
C HIS A 55 11.90 17.03 -0.99
N GLU A 56 12.54 15.93 -0.60
CA GLU A 56 13.17 15.00 -1.55
C GLU A 56 12.18 14.39 -2.53
N LEU A 57 10.95 14.09 -2.07
CA LEU A 57 9.89 13.62 -2.94
C LEU A 57 9.52 14.67 -3.99
N PHE A 58 9.43 15.95 -3.59
CA PHE A 58 9.10 17.04 -4.52
C PHE A 58 10.21 17.26 -5.55
N GLU A 59 11.48 17.29 -5.13
CA GLU A 59 12.61 17.39 -6.05
C GLU A 59 12.65 16.22 -7.05
N TRP A 60 12.43 14.99 -6.57
CA TRP A 60 12.37 13.82 -7.45
C TRP A 60 11.23 13.93 -8.46
N ILE A 61 10.06 14.38 -8.01
CA ILE A 61 8.90 14.55 -8.86
C ILE A 61 9.14 15.61 -9.95
N ASP A 62 9.84 16.69 -9.61
CA ASP A 62 10.17 17.79 -10.54
C ASP A 62 11.29 17.42 -11.51
N SER A 63 12.14 16.45 -11.14
CA SER A 63 13.16 15.89 -12.05
C SER A 63 12.58 15.09 -13.21
N VAL A 64 11.33 14.61 -13.11
CA VAL A 64 10.68 13.84 -14.16
C VAL A 64 10.03 14.78 -15.19
N PRO A 65 10.35 14.66 -16.50
CA PRO A 65 9.76 15.49 -17.53
C PRO A 65 8.31 15.10 -17.77
N LEU A 66 7.40 15.76 -17.07
CA LEU A 66 5.95 15.55 -17.20
C LEU A 66 5.34 16.55 -18.17
N SER A 67 4.21 16.18 -18.75
CA SER A 67 3.59 16.93 -19.86
C SER A 67 3.09 18.32 -19.45
N ARG A 68 3.01 18.61 -18.14
CA ARG A 68 2.44 19.85 -17.60
C ARG A 68 3.22 20.33 -16.37
N PRO A 69 3.41 21.66 -16.21
CA PRO A 69 3.95 22.23 -14.99
C PRO A 69 2.96 22.03 -13.83
N LYS A 70 3.44 21.50 -12.72
CA LYS A 70 2.62 21.23 -11.53
C LYS A 70 2.40 22.50 -10.73
N ARG A 71 1.16 22.68 -10.28
CA ARG A 71 0.79 23.80 -9.40
C ARG A 71 0.32 23.31 -8.04
N SER A 72 -0.29 22.11 -7.97
CA SER A 72 -0.70 21.49 -6.72
C SER A 72 -0.71 19.97 -6.83
N LEU A 73 0.25 19.29 -6.18
CA LEU A 73 0.37 17.83 -6.20
C LEU A 73 -0.93 17.11 -5.83
N ARG A 74 -1.64 17.58 -4.80
CA ARG A 74 -2.90 16.98 -4.37
C ARG A 74 -3.98 17.03 -5.46
N ARG A 75 -4.07 18.14 -6.18
CA ARG A 75 -5.09 18.34 -7.22
C ARG A 75 -4.70 17.63 -8.51
N ASP A 76 -3.47 17.84 -8.95
CA ASP A 76 -2.98 17.39 -10.23
C ASP A 76 -2.83 15.85 -10.28
N PHE A 77 -2.59 15.21 -9.12
CA PHE A 77 -2.55 13.75 -9.02
C PHE A 77 -3.89 13.12 -8.63
N SER A 78 -4.92 13.91 -8.33
CA SER A 78 -6.21 13.36 -7.86
C SER A 78 -6.94 12.51 -8.89
N ASP A 79 -6.69 12.74 -10.20
CA ASP A 79 -7.35 12.06 -11.31
C ASP A 79 -6.64 10.78 -11.78
N GLY A 80 -5.46 10.49 -11.23
CA GLY A 80 -4.63 9.34 -11.56
C GLY A 80 -3.89 9.43 -12.91
N VAL A 81 -4.14 10.45 -13.74
CA VAL A 81 -3.52 10.56 -15.07
C VAL A 81 -2.05 10.94 -14.96
N LEU A 82 -1.71 11.87 -14.06
CA LEU A 82 -0.30 12.19 -13.80
C LEU A 82 0.48 11.03 -13.16
N VAL A 83 -0.19 10.17 -12.39
CA VAL A 83 0.43 8.94 -11.87
C VAL A 83 0.75 8.01 -13.02
N ALA A 84 -0.16 7.87 -13.99
CA ALA A 84 0.06 7.08 -15.19
C ALA A 84 1.23 7.64 -16.03
N GLU A 85 1.33 8.97 -16.23
CA GLU A 85 2.47 9.61 -16.90
C GLU A 85 3.79 9.31 -16.17
N LEU A 86 3.78 9.43 -14.84
CA LEU A 86 4.96 9.17 -14.02
C LEU A 86 5.43 7.72 -14.16
N VAL A 87 4.52 6.75 -14.11
CA VAL A 87 4.89 5.33 -14.30
C VAL A 87 5.29 5.06 -15.75
N LYS A 88 4.65 5.69 -16.73
CA LYS A 88 4.99 5.56 -18.16
C LYS A 88 6.44 5.96 -18.44
N TYR A 89 6.95 6.98 -17.76
CA TYR A 89 8.33 7.44 -17.90
C TYR A 89 9.35 6.35 -17.53
N PHE A 90 9.11 5.60 -16.45
CA PHE A 90 10.02 4.56 -16.00
C PHE A 90 9.73 3.18 -16.59
N CYS A 91 8.46 2.86 -16.83
CA CYS A 91 8.01 1.55 -17.30
C CYS A 91 6.98 1.73 -18.43
N PRO A 92 7.41 2.09 -19.65
CA PRO A 92 6.50 2.40 -20.74
C PRO A 92 5.60 1.23 -21.12
N GLN A 93 6.04 -0.03 -20.94
CA GLN A 93 5.25 -1.22 -21.25
C GLN A 93 4.04 -1.43 -20.32
N LEU A 94 4.07 -0.91 -19.09
CA LEU A 94 3.00 -1.12 -18.10
C LEU A 94 1.79 -0.19 -18.31
N VAL A 95 1.98 0.94 -18.98
CA VAL A 95 0.97 2.00 -19.04
C VAL A 95 0.54 2.30 -20.47
N GLN A 96 -0.77 2.21 -20.69
CA GLN A 96 -1.44 2.62 -21.90
C GLN A 96 -2.22 3.91 -21.65
N MET A 97 -1.67 5.05 -22.08
CA MET A 97 -2.21 6.38 -21.76
C MET A 97 -3.63 6.63 -22.29
N HIS A 98 -4.02 5.95 -23.38
CA HIS A 98 -5.36 6.07 -23.95
C HIS A 98 -6.48 5.56 -23.02
N ASN A 99 -6.14 4.74 -22.03
CA ASN A 99 -7.10 4.22 -21.05
C ASN A 99 -7.42 5.22 -19.93
N TYR A 100 -6.65 6.30 -19.80
CA TYR A 100 -6.77 7.26 -18.72
C TYR A 100 -7.21 8.62 -19.26
N VAL A 101 -8.45 8.99 -18.94
CA VAL A 101 -9.02 10.28 -19.35
C VAL A 101 -9.02 11.24 -18.17
N ARG A 102 -8.48 12.44 -18.38
CA ARG A 102 -8.51 13.51 -17.37
C ARG A 102 -9.95 13.85 -17.03
N ALA A 103 -10.26 13.86 -15.75
CA ALA A 103 -11.63 14.04 -15.29
C ALA A 103 -11.70 14.87 -14.01
N ASN A 104 -12.74 15.68 -13.92
CA ASN A 104 -13.06 16.45 -12.72
C ASN A 104 -14.10 15.76 -11.82
N SER A 105 -14.89 14.83 -12.39
CA SER A 105 -15.87 14.05 -11.63
C SER A 105 -15.19 13.03 -10.72
N ALA A 106 -15.54 13.02 -9.44
CA ALA A 106 -15.00 12.09 -8.45
C ALA A 106 -15.18 10.61 -8.87
N GLN A 107 -16.33 10.29 -9.48
CA GLN A 107 -16.61 8.93 -9.95
C GLN A 107 -15.62 8.50 -11.05
N GLN A 108 -15.37 9.38 -12.02
CA GLN A 108 -14.43 9.08 -13.11
C GLN A 108 -12.99 8.99 -12.60
N LYS A 109 -12.60 9.86 -11.65
CA LYS A 109 -11.30 9.77 -10.99
C LYS A 109 -11.14 8.42 -10.29
N LEU A 110 -12.16 7.95 -9.56
CA LEU A 110 -12.14 6.62 -8.93
C LEU A 110 -12.01 5.50 -9.97
N CYS A 111 -12.74 5.56 -11.08
CA CYS A 111 -12.60 4.58 -12.16
C CYS A 111 -11.16 4.54 -12.71
N ASN A 112 -10.54 5.70 -12.94
CA ASN A 112 -9.13 5.79 -13.35
C ASN A 112 -8.21 5.13 -12.30
N TRP A 113 -8.41 5.43 -11.02
CA TRP A 113 -7.63 4.86 -9.91
C TRP A 113 -7.79 3.35 -9.77
N MET A 114 -9.01 2.83 -9.88
CA MET A 114 -9.28 1.40 -9.85
C MET A 114 -8.58 0.67 -11.01
N MET A 115 -8.63 1.25 -12.21
CA MET A 115 -7.93 0.71 -13.38
C MET A 115 -6.41 0.75 -13.20
N LEU A 116 -5.86 1.86 -12.70
CA LEU A 116 -4.43 2.02 -12.41
C LEU A 116 -3.97 1.00 -11.36
N ASN A 117 -4.76 0.77 -10.31
CA ASN A 117 -4.46 -0.24 -9.28
C ASN A 117 -4.42 -1.66 -9.86
N ARG A 118 -5.36 -1.98 -10.76
CA ARG A 118 -5.45 -3.32 -11.36
C ARG A 118 -4.40 -3.59 -12.43
N MET A 119 -4.11 -2.62 -13.30
CA MET A 119 -3.29 -2.83 -14.49
C MET A 119 -1.82 -2.45 -14.28
N VAL A 120 -1.56 -1.40 -13.50
CA VAL A 120 -0.22 -0.79 -13.39
C VAL A 120 0.41 -1.13 -12.03
N LEU A 121 -0.28 -0.80 -10.93
CA LEU A 121 0.28 -0.97 -9.59
C LEU A 121 0.44 -2.44 -9.20
N SER A 122 -0.43 -3.31 -9.71
CA SER A 122 -0.31 -4.76 -9.55
C SER A 122 1.04 -5.29 -10.08
N GLY A 123 1.49 -4.77 -11.23
CA GLY A 123 2.81 -5.07 -11.83
C GLY A 123 3.98 -4.57 -10.98
N LEU A 124 3.79 -3.47 -10.24
CA LEU A 124 4.77 -2.91 -9.31
C LEU A 124 4.67 -3.49 -7.88
N GLN A 125 3.87 -4.56 -7.69
CA GLN A 125 3.55 -5.16 -6.39
C GLN A 125 3.09 -4.13 -5.35
N LEU A 126 2.37 -3.10 -5.81
CA LEU A 126 1.68 -2.11 -5.00
C LEU A 126 0.19 -2.38 -5.06
N ARG A 127 -0.43 -2.49 -3.88
CA ARG A 127 -1.89 -2.57 -3.77
C ARG A 127 -2.39 -1.39 -2.95
N VAL A 128 -3.20 -0.55 -3.59
CA VAL A 128 -3.87 0.58 -2.95
C VAL A 128 -5.27 0.16 -2.52
N PRO A 129 -5.61 0.27 -1.23
CA PRO A 129 -6.96 0.00 -0.76
C PRO A 129 -7.92 1.09 -1.26
N GLU A 130 -9.19 0.73 -1.41
CA GLU A 130 -10.23 1.63 -1.92
C GLU A 130 -10.39 2.89 -1.07
N ASP A 131 -10.36 2.75 0.26
CA ASP A 131 -10.40 3.89 1.19
C ASP A 131 -9.33 4.94 0.87
N MET A 132 -8.11 4.51 0.55
CA MET A 132 -7.02 5.43 0.19
C MET A 132 -7.28 6.08 -1.16
N MET A 133 -7.84 5.35 -2.14
CA MET A 133 -8.23 5.93 -3.43
C MET A 133 -9.27 7.03 -3.23
N HIS A 134 -10.26 6.83 -2.35
CA HIS A 134 -11.22 7.87 -1.98
C HIS A 134 -10.56 9.10 -1.36
N HIS A 135 -9.61 8.92 -0.44
CA HIS A 135 -8.88 10.04 0.17
C HIS A 135 -8.06 10.83 -0.85
N ILE A 136 -7.42 10.15 -1.80
CA ILE A 136 -6.65 10.78 -2.88
C ILE A 136 -7.58 11.56 -3.82
N VAL A 137 -8.69 10.96 -4.24
CA VAL A 137 -9.70 11.61 -5.10
C VAL A 137 -10.30 12.84 -4.42
N ALA A 138 -10.51 12.78 -3.10
CA ALA A 138 -10.96 13.90 -2.28
C ALA A 138 -9.88 14.98 -2.04
N CYS A 139 -8.66 14.81 -2.59
CA CYS A 139 -7.54 15.73 -2.42
C CYS A 139 -7.14 15.94 -0.94
N THR A 140 -7.35 14.91 -0.12
CA THR A 140 -7.05 14.92 1.32
C THR A 140 -5.55 15.15 1.53
N SER A 141 -5.20 16.06 2.43
CA SER A 141 -3.79 16.32 2.77
C SER A 141 -3.16 15.11 3.44
N GLY A 142 -1.94 14.74 3.03
CA GLY A 142 -1.23 13.59 3.60
C GLY A 142 -1.66 12.23 3.05
N ALA A 143 -2.55 12.18 2.05
CA ALA A 143 -2.96 10.92 1.41
C ALA A 143 -2.10 10.57 0.19
N ILE A 144 -1.77 11.57 -0.63
CA ILE A 144 -1.06 11.36 -1.90
C ILE A 144 0.45 11.23 -1.67
N GLU A 145 1.00 11.97 -0.70
CA GLU A 145 2.42 12.09 -0.47
C GLU A 145 3.03 10.73 -0.05
N PRO A 146 2.47 10.01 0.94
CA PRO A 146 2.97 8.67 1.29
C PRO A 146 2.82 7.66 0.15
N PHE A 147 1.76 7.77 -0.65
CA PHE A 147 1.56 6.94 -1.83
C PHE A 147 2.65 7.17 -2.87
N LEU A 148 2.96 8.43 -3.19
CA LEU A 148 3.99 8.78 -4.18
C LEU A 148 5.39 8.34 -3.72
N ASN A 149 5.70 8.44 -2.43
CA ASN A 149 6.96 7.90 -1.91
C ASN A 149 7.03 6.36 -2.03
N ALA A 150 5.92 5.66 -1.73
CA ALA A 150 5.85 4.22 -1.94
C ALA A 150 6.01 3.84 -3.43
N LEU A 151 5.41 4.62 -4.33
CA LEU A 151 5.55 4.47 -5.77
C LEU A 151 7.00 4.68 -6.23
N ARG A 152 7.66 5.76 -5.80
CA ARG A 152 9.07 6.05 -6.07
C ARG A 152 9.96 4.87 -5.72
N LYS A 153 9.83 4.33 -4.50
CA LYS A 153 10.63 3.18 -4.03
C LYS A 153 10.47 1.97 -4.93
N ARG A 154 9.25 1.73 -5.45
CA ARG A 154 8.97 0.58 -6.32
C ARG A 154 9.48 0.76 -7.75
N LEU A 155 9.40 1.98 -8.29
CA LEU A 155 9.92 2.30 -9.61
C LEU A 155 11.46 2.27 -9.66
N ILE A 156 12.13 2.65 -8.58
CA ILE A 156 13.59 2.51 -8.46
C ILE A 156 13.95 1.02 -8.37
N GLN A 157 13.21 0.25 -7.56
CA GLN A 157 13.43 -1.20 -7.42
C GLN A 157 13.19 -1.97 -8.73
N SER A 158 12.21 -1.58 -9.55
CA SER A 158 11.95 -2.24 -10.83
C SER A 158 13.07 -2.00 -11.83
N GLN A 159 13.60 -0.77 -11.91
CA GLN A 159 14.73 -0.45 -12.80
C GLN A 159 16.02 -1.20 -12.44
N SER A 160 16.28 -1.45 -11.16
CA SER A 160 17.45 -2.24 -10.76
C SER A 160 17.36 -3.71 -11.18
N LYS A 161 16.14 -4.24 -11.38
CA LYS A 161 15.95 -5.63 -11.83
C LYS A 161 16.18 -5.77 -13.33
N ASP A 162 15.71 -4.81 -14.12
CA ASP A 162 15.93 -4.78 -15.57
C ASP A 162 17.44 -4.76 -15.93
N LEU A 163 18.30 -4.22 -15.05
CA LEU A 163 19.75 -4.26 -15.22
C LEU A 163 20.40 -5.63 -14.90
N GLN A 164 19.82 -6.43 -14.00
CA GLN A 164 20.35 -7.76 -13.68
C GLN A 164 20.00 -8.80 -14.75
N ASP A 165 18.90 -8.61 -15.48
CA ASP A 165 18.49 -9.51 -16.55
C ASP A 165 19.38 -9.35 -17.81
N ILE A 166 19.97 -8.18 -18.05
CA ILE A 166 20.87 -7.92 -19.19
C ILE A 166 22.27 -8.54 -18.97
N GLU A 167 22.73 -8.62 -17.72
CA GLU A 167 24.08 -9.12 -17.41
C GLU A 167 24.17 -10.66 -17.48
N TYR A 168 23.06 -11.39 -17.29
CA TYR A 168 23.07 -12.86 -17.44
C TYR A 168 23.06 -13.32 -18.91
N GLU A 169 22.44 -12.58 -19.85
CA GLU A 169 22.47 -12.96 -21.27
C GLU A 169 23.84 -12.71 -21.92
N LYS A 170 24.59 -11.70 -21.44
CA LYS A 170 25.91 -11.35 -21.99
C LYS A 170 27.00 -12.39 -21.66
N THR A 171 26.82 -13.20 -20.61
CA THR A 171 27.81 -14.22 -20.20
C THR A 171 27.58 -15.59 -20.84
N THR A 172 26.42 -15.82 -21.47
CA THR A 172 26.09 -17.11 -22.11
C THR A 172 26.43 -17.13 -23.61
N SER A 173 26.49 -15.98 -24.29
CA SER A 173 26.81 -15.92 -25.72
C SER A 173 28.30 -15.95 -26.05
N ASP A 174 29.18 -15.81 -25.06
CA ASP A 174 30.65 -15.74 -25.25
C ASP A 174 31.35 -17.11 -25.08
N ALA A 175 30.57 -18.17 -24.84
CA ALA A 175 31.08 -19.52 -24.56
C ALA A 175 30.98 -20.50 -25.75
N THR A 176 30.39 -20.12 -26.89
CA THR A 176 30.14 -21.06 -28.01
C THR A 176 31.08 -20.93 -29.21
N ASP A 177 32.09 -20.05 -29.19
CA ASP A 177 32.90 -19.75 -30.39
C ASP A 177 34.39 -20.14 -30.29
N ARG A 178 34.80 -20.95 -29.30
CA ARG A 178 36.21 -21.40 -29.16
C ARG A 178 36.50 -22.83 -29.60
N ASP A 179 35.49 -23.66 -29.87
CA ASP A 179 35.70 -25.07 -30.22
C ASP A 179 35.64 -25.39 -31.73
N ALA A 180 35.56 -24.38 -32.60
CA ALA A 180 35.54 -24.57 -34.06
C ALA A 180 36.92 -24.44 -34.74
N SER A 181 38.02 -24.43 -33.99
CA SER A 181 39.38 -24.28 -34.57
C SER A 181 40.41 -25.23 -33.95
N SER A 182 40.07 -26.52 -33.83
CA SER A 182 41.08 -27.57 -33.66
C SER A 182 40.55 -28.95 -34.09
N LEU A 183 40.26 -29.12 -35.38
CA LEU A 183 40.31 -30.41 -36.08
C LEU A 183 41.02 -30.24 -37.42
#